data_AF-A0AAD7AAY2-F1
#
_entry.id   AF-A0AAD7AAY2-F1
#
_cell.length_a   1.000
_cell.length_b   1.000
_cell.length_c   1.000
_cell.angle_alpha   90.00
_cell.angle_beta   90.00
_cell.angle_gamma   90.00
#
_symmetry.space_group_name_H-M   'P 1'
#
loop_
_entity.id
_entity.type
_entity.pdbx_description
1 polymer ?
#
loop_
_entity_poly.entity_id
_entity_poly.type
_entity_poly.pdbx_seq_one_letter_code
_entity_poly.pdbx_strand_id
1 'polypeptide(L)'
;MIKQDGTRVVGSVLEKREARETYDAAVAQGQQASLVEQQTPDVFQVSVGNIPSNEEVQIEFVYATELSEDEENGSIRVHLPVHIGARYGEAPPSKPSFGGSVFISSSSPTPFLTLAMSVEAIAPISKIGCPSHSVSTELGPDPRLELPFSNYARVSLSSDSPLDKDFVLTVKSAGLDAPRCVAQLHPTHNTVAMGLVSRAPSSPTSPARNPCS
;
A
#
# COMPACT_ATOMS: atom_id res chain seq x y z
N MET A 1 -4.29 -3.78 -17.06
CA MET A 1 -2.91 -4.04 -17.54
C MET A 1 -2.59 -3.01 -18.60
N ILE A 2 -1.40 -2.41 -18.58
CA ILE A 2 -0.92 -1.54 -19.66
C ILE A 2 0.22 -2.31 -20.35
N LYS A 3 0.13 -2.47 -21.67
CA LYS A 3 1.20 -3.07 -22.47
C LYS A 3 2.29 -2.04 -22.78
N GLN A 4 3.50 -2.49 -23.14
CA GLN A 4 4.61 -1.60 -23.50
C GLN A 4 4.31 -0.66 -24.69
N ASP A 5 3.38 -1.03 -25.57
CA ASP A 5 2.90 -0.19 -26.68
C ASP A 5 1.91 0.92 -26.23
N GLY A 6 1.63 1.03 -24.93
CA GLY A 6 0.66 1.95 -24.34
C GLY A 6 -0.79 1.44 -24.39
N THR A 7 -1.03 0.23 -24.91
CA THR A 7 -2.38 -0.35 -24.97
C THR A 7 -2.89 -0.66 -23.56
N ARG A 8 -3.98 0.01 -23.19
CA ARG A 8 -4.69 -0.24 -21.93
C ARG A 8 -5.68 -1.38 -22.11
N VAL A 9 -5.45 -2.48 -21.40
CA VAL A 9 -6.39 -3.60 -21.30
C VAL A 9 -7.31 -3.37 -20.11
N VAL A 10 -8.59 -3.19 -20.40
CA VAL A 10 -9.68 -3.06 -19.41
C VAL A 10 -10.28 -4.44 -19.15
N GLY A 11 -10.22 -4.89 -17.90
CA GLY A 11 -10.84 -6.16 -17.49
C GLY A 11 -12.34 -6.02 -17.26
N SER A 12 -13.10 -7.08 -17.51
CA SER A 12 -14.51 -7.19 -17.12
C SER A 12 -14.63 -8.04 -15.85
N VAL A 13 -15.50 -7.63 -14.93
CA VAL A 13 -15.77 -8.42 -13.72
C VAL A 13 -16.77 -9.52 -14.08
N LEU A 14 -16.37 -10.78 -13.87
CA LEU A 14 -17.15 -11.97 -14.15
C LEU A 14 -17.26 -12.83 -12.89
N GLU A 15 -18.16 -13.82 -12.92
CA GLU A 15 -18.20 -14.86 -11.89
C GLU A 15 -16.88 -15.64 -11.88
N LYS A 16 -16.43 -16.10 -10.70
CA LYS A 16 -15.08 -16.66 -10.51
C LYS A 16 -14.77 -17.82 -11.45
N ARG A 17 -15.70 -18.76 -11.62
CA ARG A 17 -15.49 -19.91 -12.49
C ARG A 17 -15.49 -19.49 -13.96
N GLU A 18 -16.42 -18.63 -14.37
CA GLU A 18 -16.48 -18.10 -15.74
C GLU A 18 -15.20 -17.32 -16.12
N ALA A 19 -14.70 -16.47 -15.23
CA ALA A 19 -13.46 -15.72 -15.42
C ALA A 19 -12.26 -16.66 -15.64
N ARG A 20 -12.20 -17.75 -14.87
CA ARG A 20 -11.11 -18.73 -14.93
C ARG A 20 -11.19 -19.59 -16.19
N GLU A 21 -12.37 -20.08 -16.55
CA GLU A 21 -12.59 -20.82 -17.80
C GLU A 21 -12.21 -19.97 -19.02
N THR A 22 -12.58 -18.69 -19.02
CA THR A 22 -12.24 -17.74 -20.10
C THR A 22 -10.73 -17.50 -20.17
N TYR A 23 -10.07 -17.31 -19.02
CA TYR A 23 -8.62 -17.12 -18.94
C TYR A 23 -7.87 -18.37 -19.44
N ASP A 24 -8.23 -19.56 -18.93
CA ASP A 24 -7.57 -20.81 -19.29
C ASP A 24 -7.73 -21.11 -20.79
N ALA A 25 -8.91 -20.85 -21.37
CA ALA A 25 -9.15 -20.99 -22.80
C ALA A 25 -8.30 -20.03 -23.64
N ALA A 26 -8.18 -18.76 -23.22
CA ALA A 26 -7.36 -17.77 -23.91
C ALA A 26 -5.87 -18.15 -23.88
N VAL A 27 -5.36 -18.57 -22.72
CA VAL A 27 -3.97 -19.03 -22.58
C VAL A 27 -3.71 -20.28 -23.41
N ALA A 28 -4.63 -21.25 -23.42
CA ALA A 28 -4.52 -22.47 -24.23
C ALA A 28 -4.49 -22.18 -25.74
N GLN A 29 -5.14 -21.09 -26.18
CA GLN A 29 -5.10 -20.63 -27.56
C GLN A 29 -3.85 -19.80 -27.90
N GLY A 30 -2.90 -19.65 -26.96
CA GLY A 30 -1.72 -18.82 -27.15
C GLY A 30 -2.04 -17.32 -27.16
N GLN A 31 -3.13 -16.89 -26.54
CA GLN A 31 -3.43 -15.47 -26.35
C GLN A 31 -2.81 -14.97 -25.04
N GLN A 32 -2.31 -13.74 -25.06
CA GLN A 32 -1.89 -13.05 -23.85
C GLN A 32 -3.15 -12.69 -23.05
N ALA A 33 -3.27 -13.23 -21.84
CA ALA A 33 -4.44 -13.04 -20.99
C ALA A 33 -4.01 -12.65 -19.57
N SER A 34 -4.89 -11.97 -18.85
CA SER A 34 -4.69 -11.65 -17.43
C SER A 34 -5.95 -11.98 -16.64
N LEU A 35 -5.76 -12.45 -15.40
CA LEU A 35 -6.81 -12.80 -14.48
C LEU A 35 -6.49 -12.20 -13.11
N VAL A 36 -7.44 -11.46 -12.53
CA VAL A 36 -7.35 -10.95 -11.16
C VAL A 36 -8.40 -11.68 -10.33
N GLU A 37 -7.95 -12.39 -9.31
CA GLU A 37 -8.82 -13.13 -8.38
C GLU A 37 -8.66 -12.56 -6.97
N GLN A 38 -9.78 -12.35 -6.27
CA GLN A 38 -9.76 -12.07 -4.84
C GLN A 38 -9.67 -13.40 -4.08
N GLN A 39 -8.63 -13.59 -3.27
CA GLN A 39 -8.44 -14.76 -2.40
C GLN A 39 -9.05 -14.52 -1.01
N THR A 40 -8.82 -13.33 -0.45
CA THR A 40 -9.44 -12.83 0.79
C THR A 40 -9.79 -11.35 0.60
N PRO A 41 -10.53 -10.70 1.53
CA PRO A 41 -10.79 -9.26 1.45
C PRO A 41 -9.56 -8.40 1.15
N ASP A 42 -8.40 -8.80 1.68
CA ASP A 42 -7.14 -8.04 1.59
C ASP A 42 -6.08 -8.68 0.67
N VAL A 43 -6.39 -9.82 0.03
CA VAL A 43 -5.45 -10.53 -0.85
C VAL A 43 -6.03 -10.69 -2.24
N PHE A 44 -5.42 -10.00 -3.20
CA PHE A 44 -5.67 -10.15 -4.62
C PHE A 44 -4.53 -10.91 -5.28
N GLN A 45 -4.86 -11.83 -6.18
CA GLN A 45 -3.91 -12.59 -6.98
C GLN A 45 -4.07 -12.20 -8.44
N VAL A 46 -2.98 -11.75 -9.06
CA VAL A 46 -2.91 -11.47 -10.50
C VAL A 46 -2.14 -12.59 -11.19
N SER A 47 -2.75 -13.21 -12.19
CA SER A 47 -2.11 -14.19 -13.08
C SER A 47 -2.02 -13.60 -14.49
N VAL A 48 -0.84 -13.65 -15.11
CA VAL A 48 -0.62 -13.19 -16.48
C VAL A 48 -0.09 -14.35 -17.30
N GLY A 49 -0.78 -14.68 -18.38
CA GLY A 49 -0.49 -15.82 -19.24
C GLY A 49 0.12 -15.41 -20.57
N ASN A 50 0.93 -16.30 -21.13
CA ASN A 50 1.56 -16.19 -22.45
C ASN A 50 2.31 -14.86 -22.68
N ILE A 51 3.16 -14.49 -21.73
CA ILE A 51 4.07 -13.34 -21.85
C ILE A 51 5.17 -13.72 -22.87
N PRO A 52 5.32 -13.00 -24.00
CA PRO A 52 6.38 -13.23 -24.96
C PRO A 52 7.78 -13.11 -24.37
N SER A 53 8.75 -13.76 -25.02
CA SER A 53 10.16 -13.65 -24.62
C SER A 53 10.64 -12.20 -24.78
N ASN A 54 11.39 -11.72 -23.78
CA ASN A 54 11.90 -10.35 -23.68
C ASN A 54 10.81 -9.25 -23.53
N GLU A 55 9.57 -9.61 -23.21
CA GLU A 55 8.52 -8.62 -22.87
C GLU A 55 8.55 -8.29 -21.36
N GLU A 56 8.36 -7.02 -21.03
CA GLU A 56 8.23 -6.56 -19.64
C GLU A 56 6.76 -6.40 -19.27
N VAL A 57 6.39 -6.91 -18.09
CA VAL A 57 5.04 -6.73 -17.55
C VAL A 57 5.09 -5.74 -16.40
N GLN A 58 4.46 -4.60 -16.59
CA GLN A 58 4.26 -3.61 -15.54
C GLN A 58 2.90 -3.82 -14.86
N ILE A 59 2.92 -3.93 -13.54
CA ILE A 59 1.72 -4.02 -12.70
C ILE A 59 1.62 -2.73 -11.88
N GLU A 60 0.53 -2.02 -12.05
CA GLU A 60 0.18 -0.82 -11.29
C GLU A 60 -1.13 -1.08 -10.54
N PHE A 61 -1.14 -0.75 -9.25
CA PHE A 61 -2.35 -0.78 -8.43
C PHE A 61 -2.39 0.44 -7.53
N VAL A 62 -3.59 0.97 -7.34
CA VAL A 62 -3.87 2.12 -6.49
C VAL A 62 -4.93 1.69 -5.49
N TYR A 63 -4.68 1.92 -4.21
CA TYR A 63 -5.62 1.61 -3.14
C TYR A 63 -5.61 2.73 -2.10
N ALA A 64 -6.70 2.83 -1.35
CA ALA A 64 -6.81 3.71 -0.20
C ALA A 64 -6.98 2.85 1.05
N THR A 65 -6.32 3.23 2.14
CA THR A 65 -6.42 2.54 3.43
C THR A 65 -6.46 3.56 4.55
N GLU A 66 -7.12 3.21 5.65
CA GLU A 66 -7.01 3.94 6.90
C GLU A 66 -5.63 3.66 7.53
N LEU A 67 -5.11 4.66 8.23
CA LEU A 67 -3.84 4.57 8.95
C LEU A 67 -4.12 4.34 10.44
N SER A 68 -3.29 3.53 11.08
CA SER A 68 -3.44 3.23 12.51
C SER A 68 -2.81 4.30 13.38
N GLU A 69 -3.38 4.53 14.55
CA GLU A 69 -2.79 5.37 15.58
C GLU A 69 -1.89 4.53 16.51
N ASP A 70 -0.76 5.11 16.89
CA ASP A 70 0.15 4.58 17.89
C ASP A 70 -0.21 5.21 19.24
N GLU A 71 -1.03 4.50 20.01
CA GLU A 71 -1.61 4.96 21.29
C GLU A 71 -0.53 5.38 22.31
N GLU A 72 0.66 4.78 22.26
CA GLU A 72 1.74 5.07 23.21
C GLU A 72 2.42 6.43 22.92
N ASN A 73 2.51 6.80 21.64
CA ASN A 73 3.30 7.95 21.19
C ASN A 73 2.46 9.12 20.65
N GLY A 74 1.15 8.92 20.45
CA GLY A 74 0.24 9.90 19.84
C GLY A 74 0.67 10.24 18.42
N SER A 75 1.06 9.22 17.64
CA SER A 75 1.51 9.36 16.25
C SER A 75 0.72 8.45 15.33
N ILE A 76 0.57 8.81 14.06
CA ILE A 76 0.03 7.91 13.05
C ILE A 76 1.13 6.98 12.55
N ARG A 77 0.77 5.72 12.30
CA ARG A 77 1.64 4.69 11.75
C ARG A 77 1.20 4.32 10.33
N VAL A 78 2.13 4.43 9.40
CA VAL A 78 2.02 3.86 8.06
C VAL A 78 2.78 2.53 8.08
N HIS A 79 2.08 1.43 7.78
CA HIS A 79 2.67 0.10 7.71
C HIS A 79 2.50 -0.44 6.29
N LEU A 80 3.60 -0.83 5.67
CA LEU A 80 3.63 -1.44 4.36
C LEU A 80 4.31 -2.82 4.49
N PRO A 81 3.57 -3.92 4.27
CA PRO A 81 4.10 -5.27 4.35
C PRO A 81 4.95 -5.57 3.11
N VAL A 82 6.22 -5.21 3.20
CA VAL A 82 7.23 -5.33 2.13
C VAL A 82 8.19 -6.49 2.37
N HIS A 83 8.16 -7.12 3.54
CA HIS A 83 8.94 -8.33 3.79
C HIS A 83 8.37 -9.49 2.99
N ILE A 84 9.22 -10.13 2.18
CA ILE A 84 8.89 -11.35 1.44
C ILE A 84 9.18 -12.54 2.38
N GLY A 85 8.31 -12.76 3.36
CA GLY A 85 8.28 -13.96 4.20
C GLY A 85 7.11 -14.87 3.85
N ALA A 86 7.12 -16.12 4.33
CA ALA A 86 5.95 -17.01 4.22
C ALA A 86 4.76 -16.33 4.91
N ARG A 87 3.77 -15.88 4.13
CA ARG A 87 2.56 -15.23 4.67
C ARG A 87 1.76 -16.28 5.46
N TYR A 88 1.16 -15.87 6.58
CA TYR A 88 0.32 -16.72 7.41
C TYR A 88 -0.80 -17.38 6.59
N GLY A 89 -0.92 -18.70 6.71
CA GLY A 89 -1.92 -19.52 6.01
C GLY A 89 -1.29 -20.71 5.27
N GLU A 90 -2.08 -21.75 5.01
CA GLU A 90 -1.70 -22.75 4.02
C GLU A 90 -1.70 -22.08 2.64
N ALA A 91 -0.66 -22.38 1.85
CA ALA A 91 -0.64 -21.97 0.45
C ALA A 91 -1.93 -22.46 -0.24
N PRO A 92 -2.60 -21.64 -1.08
CA PRO A 92 -3.83 -22.04 -1.75
C PRO A 92 -3.67 -23.41 -2.44
N PRO A 93 -4.58 -24.38 -2.22
CA PRO A 93 -4.36 -25.80 -2.57
C PRO A 93 -4.43 -26.13 -4.08
N SER A 94 -3.99 -25.25 -4.98
CA SER A 94 -3.99 -25.55 -6.42
C SER A 94 -2.92 -24.87 -7.28
N LYS A 95 -1.85 -24.32 -6.69
CA LYS A 95 -0.68 -23.87 -7.46
C LYS A 95 0.57 -24.29 -6.70
N PRO A 96 1.65 -24.72 -7.37
CA PRO A 96 2.82 -25.26 -6.70
C PRO A 96 3.23 -24.29 -5.61
N SER A 97 3.54 -24.84 -4.42
CA SER A 97 4.25 -24.13 -3.37
C SER A 97 5.24 -23.19 -4.04
N PHE A 98 5.25 -21.93 -3.63
CA PHE A 98 6.28 -20.99 -4.01
C PHE A 98 7.60 -21.43 -3.31
N GLY A 99 8.06 -22.63 -3.67
CA GLY A 99 9.31 -23.29 -3.33
C GLY A 99 10.26 -23.30 -4.53
N GLY A 100 9.92 -22.56 -5.59
CA GLY A 100 10.92 -21.98 -6.46
C GLY A 100 11.46 -20.76 -5.75
N SER A 101 12.74 -20.79 -5.37
CA SER A 101 13.50 -19.59 -5.05
C SER A 101 13.17 -18.53 -6.10
N VAL A 102 12.70 -17.35 -5.68
CA VAL A 102 12.68 -16.19 -6.56
C VAL A 102 14.12 -15.91 -6.91
N PHE A 103 14.55 -16.35 -8.09
CA PHE A 103 15.82 -15.94 -8.65
C PHE A 103 15.65 -14.50 -9.13
N ILE A 104 15.83 -13.57 -8.22
CA ILE A 104 16.00 -12.17 -8.57
C ILE A 104 17.41 -12.07 -9.15
N SER A 105 17.54 -12.04 -10.47
CA SER A 105 18.81 -11.63 -11.08
C SER A 105 18.99 -10.15 -10.82
N SER A 106 19.76 -9.82 -9.78
CA SER A 106 20.11 -8.44 -9.39
C SER A 106 21.16 -7.81 -10.31
N SER A 107 21.11 -8.08 -11.62
CA SER A 107 22.02 -7.49 -12.60
C SER A 107 21.47 -6.20 -13.23
N SER A 108 20.29 -5.74 -12.83
CA SER A 108 19.75 -4.46 -13.27
C SER A 108 20.41 -3.29 -12.53
N PRO A 109 20.75 -2.18 -13.20
CA PRO A 109 21.22 -0.95 -12.54
C PRO A 109 20.12 -0.21 -11.75
N THR A 110 18.91 -0.77 -11.68
CA THR A 110 17.77 -0.19 -10.98
C THR A 110 17.68 -0.72 -9.55
N PRO A 111 17.30 0.13 -8.57
CA PRO A 111 17.07 -0.31 -7.21
C PRO A 111 15.98 -1.38 -7.16
N PHE A 112 16.14 -2.35 -6.26
CA PHE A 112 15.15 -3.41 -6.03
C PHE A 112 13.81 -2.84 -5.55
N LEU A 113 13.86 -1.82 -4.70
CA LEU A 113 12.69 -1.13 -4.19
C LEU A 113 12.96 0.38 -4.14
N THR A 114 12.02 1.16 -4.66
CA THR A 114 11.95 2.60 -4.42
C THR A 114 10.59 2.94 -3.83
N LEU A 115 10.61 3.64 -2.71
CA LEU A 115 9.42 4.13 -2.04
C LEU A 115 9.52 5.65 -1.94
N ALA A 116 8.48 6.31 -2.43
CA ALA A 116 8.31 7.76 -2.34
C ALA A 116 6.95 8.04 -1.72
N MET A 117 6.95 8.77 -0.61
CA MET A 117 5.75 9.12 0.13
C MET A 117 5.68 10.63 0.32
N SER A 118 4.48 11.17 0.16
CA SER A 118 4.14 12.54 0.52
C SER A 118 3.24 12.49 1.74
N VAL A 119 3.59 13.24 2.77
CA VAL A 119 2.87 13.30 4.04
C VAL A 119 2.24 14.68 4.17
N GLU A 120 0.93 14.71 4.23
CA GLU A 120 0.12 15.92 4.37
C GLU A 120 -0.58 15.90 5.74
N ALA A 121 -0.45 17.00 6.49
CA ALA A 121 -1.06 17.13 7.81
C ALA A 121 -1.80 18.46 7.95
N ILE A 122 -2.88 18.46 8.74
CA ILE A 122 -3.66 19.67 9.04
C ILE A 122 -2.86 20.62 9.93
N ALA A 123 -2.05 20.09 10.84
CA ALA A 123 -1.19 20.85 11.73
C ALA A 123 0.30 20.57 11.43
N PRO A 124 1.22 21.42 11.93
CA PRO A 124 2.66 21.23 11.75
C PRO A 124 3.13 19.84 12.16
N ILE A 125 3.87 19.19 11.27
CA ILE A 125 4.52 17.91 11.50
C ILE A 125 5.64 18.15 12.51
N SER A 126 5.50 17.54 13.69
CA SER A 126 6.45 17.67 14.79
C SER A 126 7.59 16.64 14.73
N LYS A 127 7.31 15.43 14.19
CA LYS A 127 8.30 14.37 14.07
C LYS A 127 7.89 13.38 12.98
N ILE A 128 8.87 12.95 12.20
CA ILE A 128 8.78 11.78 11.30
C ILE A 128 9.88 10.82 11.71
N GLY A 129 9.57 9.53 11.80
CA GLY A 129 10.54 8.49 12.10
C GLY A 129 10.22 7.22 11.34
N CYS A 130 11.25 6.44 11.04
CA CYS A 130 11.11 5.11 10.46
C CYS A 130 11.88 4.12 11.35
N PRO A 131 11.23 3.43 12.30
CA PRO A 131 11.91 2.45 13.16
C PRO A 131 12.40 1.21 12.40
N SER A 132 11.87 0.98 11.20
CA SER A 132 12.17 -0.21 10.40
C SER A 132 13.41 -0.07 9.52
N HIS A 133 13.57 1.07 8.84
CA HIS A 133 14.57 1.31 7.79
C HIS A 133 15.10 2.76 7.84
N SER A 134 16.32 2.99 7.35
CA SER A 134 16.84 4.34 7.16
C SER A 134 16.17 5.02 5.96
N VAL A 135 15.56 6.18 6.18
CA VAL A 135 14.85 6.95 5.13
C VAL A 135 15.38 8.38 5.05
N SER A 136 15.32 8.99 3.87
CA SER A 136 15.47 10.44 3.75
C SER A 136 14.14 11.10 4.05
N THR A 137 14.15 12.21 4.80
CA THR A 137 12.95 12.98 5.11
C THR A 137 13.24 14.46 4.91
N GLU A 138 12.41 15.10 4.09
CA GLU A 138 12.50 16.51 3.75
C GLU A 138 11.19 17.20 4.11
N LEU A 139 11.23 18.14 5.05
CA LEU A 139 10.12 19.07 5.30
C LEU A 139 10.16 20.17 4.23
N GLY A 140 8.99 20.57 3.73
CA GLY A 140 8.91 21.66 2.77
C GLY A 140 7.53 21.76 2.14
N PRO A 141 7.24 22.81 1.37
CA PRO A 141 5.96 22.91 0.69
C PRO A 141 5.95 21.98 -0.53
N ASP A 142 4.76 21.51 -0.90
CA ASP A 142 4.48 21.04 -2.26
C ASP A 142 3.95 22.22 -3.07
N PRO A 143 4.56 22.60 -4.20
CA PRO A 143 4.05 23.70 -5.02
C PRO A 143 2.64 23.46 -5.57
N ARG A 144 2.13 22.22 -5.51
CA ARG A 144 0.77 21.86 -5.92
C ARG A 144 -0.27 22.03 -4.81
N LEU A 145 0.17 22.22 -3.56
CA LEU A 145 -0.70 22.28 -2.39
C LEU A 145 -0.56 23.64 -1.71
N GLU A 146 -1.69 24.26 -1.38
CA GLU A 146 -1.73 25.50 -0.59
C GLU A 146 -1.61 25.19 0.92
N LEU A 147 -0.52 24.50 1.31
CA LEU A 147 -0.25 24.11 2.68
C LEU A 147 0.95 24.88 3.27
N PRO A 148 0.96 25.17 4.59
CA PRO A 148 2.14 25.70 5.27
C PRO A 148 3.35 24.77 5.13
N PHE A 149 4.55 25.33 5.10
CA PHE A 149 5.83 24.58 4.97
C PHE A 149 5.91 23.38 5.94
N SER A 150 5.52 23.59 7.20
CA SER A 150 5.62 22.58 8.26
C SER A 150 4.57 21.49 8.17
N ASN A 151 3.59 21.61 7.28
CA ASN A 151 2.44 20.70 7.17
C ASN A 151 2.62 19.65 6.09
N TYR A 152 3.76 19.69 5.38
CA TYR A 152 4.08 18.76 4.33
C TYR A 152 5.51 18.23 4.49
N ALA A 153 5.68 16.94 4.21
CA ALA A 153 6.98 16.31 4.15
C ALA A 153 7.05 15.27 3.03
N ARG A 154 8.24 15.09 2.46
CA ARG A 154 8.58 14.00 1.56
C ARG A 154 9.46 13.00 2.28
N VAL A 155 9.11 11.72 2.13
CA VAL A 155 9.90 10.59 2.65
C VAL A 155 10.28 9.71 1.47
N SER A 156 11.57 9.38 1.38
CA SER A 156 12.09 8.50 0.33
C SER A 156 13.00 7.41 0.89
N LEU A 157 12.89 6.24 0.26
CA LEU A 157 13.72 5.06 0.51
C LEU A 157 14.07 4.43 -0.84
N SER A 158 15.35 4.15 -1.04
CA SER A 158 15.84 3.35 -2.16
C SER A 158 16.70 2.21 -1.62
N SER A 159 16.42 0.98 -2.04
CA SER A 159 17.15 -0.21 -1.63
C SER A 159 17.49 -1.05 -2.84
N ASP A 160 18.72 -1.54 -2.90
CA ASP A 160 19.22 -2.43 -3.96
C ASP A 160 18.95 -3.92 -3.66
N SER A 161 18.49 -4.23 -2.45
CA SER A 161 18.11 -5.59 -2.03
C SER A 161 16.70 -5.64 -1.42
N PRO A 162 16.07 -6.84 -1.36
CA PRO A 162 14.82 -7.02 -0.65
C PRO A 162 14.90 -6.58 0.82
N LEU A 163 13.80 -6.06 1.34
CA LEU A 163 13.71 -5.64 2.74
C LEU A 163 13.52 -6.86 3.66
N ASP A 164 14.27 -6.87 4.76
CA ASP A 164 14.31 -7.95 5.75
C ASP A 164 13.15 -7.91 6.76
N LYS A 165 12.37 -6.82 6.74
CA LYS A 165 11.23 -6.55 7.61
C LYS A 165 10.27 -5.57 6.92
N ASP A 166 9.08 -5.45 7.49
CA ASP A 166 8.08 -4.53 6.97
C ASP A 166 8.50 -3.07 7.14
N PHE A 167 8.03 -2.22 6.24
CA PHE A 167 8.25 -0.80 6.31
C PHE A 167 7.22 -0.18 7.25
N VAL A 168 7.73 0.57 8.23
CA VAL A 168 6.95 1.25 9.26
C VAL A 168 7.42 2.69 9.33
N LEU A 169 6.55 3.64 9.01
CA LEU A 169 6.77 5.07 9.20
C LEU A 169 5.84 5.57 10.30
N THR A 170 6.36 6.40 11.20
CA THR A 170 5.60 7.10 12.23
C THR A 170 5.61 8.60 11.96
N VAL A 171 4.44 9.23 12.02
CA VAL A 171 4.25 10.66 11.79
C VAL A 171 3.51 11.25 12.99
N LYS A 172 4.12 12.24 13.63
CA LYS A 172 3.52 12.96 14.76
C LYS A 172 3.17 14.38 14.34
N SER A 173 1.91 14.74 14.49
CA SER A 173 1.39 16.10 14.29
C SER A 173 0.37 16.41 15.41
N ALA A 174 -0.01 17.67 15.57
CA ALA A 174 -1.06 18.05 16.51
C ALA A 174 -2.45 17.74 15.94
N GLY A 175 -3.43 17.46 16.81
CA GLY A 175 -4.82 17.24 16.40
C GLY A 175 -5.03 15.97 15.57
N LEU A 176 -4.19 14.94 15.75
CA LEU A 176 -4.39 13.63 15.12
C LEU A 176 -5.68 12.96 15.65
N ASP A 177 -6.13 13.26 16.84
CA ASP A 177 -7.36 12.76 17.45
C ASP A 177 -8.63 13.56 17.07
N ALA A 178 -8.47 14.67 16.32
CA ALA A 178 -9.57 15.54 15.95
C ALA A 178 -10.42 14.92 14.81
N PRO A 179 -11.76 15.08 14.84
CA PRO A 179 -12.61 14.64 13.74
C PRO A 179 -12.19 15.27 12.42
N ARG A 180 -12.04 14.46 11.37
CA ARG A 180 -11.63 14.93 10.04
C ARG A 180 -12.22 14.09 8.91
N CYS A 181 -12.38 14.72 7.76
CA CYS A 181 -12.66 14.07 6.49
C CYS A 181 -11.45 14.23 5.59
N VAL A 182 -10.94 13.14 5.04
CA VAL A 182 -9.89 13.14 4.02
C VAL A 182 -10.55 12.69 2.72
N ALA A 183 -10.39 13.47 1.66
CA ALA A 183 -10.83 13.14 0.33
C ALA A 183 -9.62 13.13 -0.60
N GLN A 184 -9.39 12.01 -1.28
CA GLN A 184 -8.30 11.84 -2.24
C GLN A 184 -8.88 11.56 -3.61
N LEU A 185 -8.54 12.43 -4.57
CA LEU A 185 -8.90 12.26 -5.97
C LEU A 185 -8.00 11.20 -6.61
N HIS A 186 -8.58 10.33 -7.44
CA HIS A 186 -7.77 9.46 -8.27
C HIS A 186 -7.02 10.30 -9.32
N PRO A 187 -5.70 10.11 -9.52
CA PRO A 187 -4.90 10.98 -10.38
C PRO A 187 -5.39 11.08 -11.84
N THR A 188 -5.98 10.00 -12.36
CA THR A 188 -6.40 9.88 -13.77
C THR A 188 -7.87 9.50 -13.95
N HIS A 189 -8.61 9.28 -12.87
CA HIS A 189 -10.01 8.86 -12.93
C HIS A 189 -10.85 9.85 -12.14
N ASN A 190 -12.07 10.11 -12.60
CA ASN A 190 -12.97 11.03 -11.92
C ASN A 190 -13.65 10.34 -10.72
N THR A 191 -12.85 9.73 -9.86
CA THR A 191 -13.27 8.99 -8.66
C THR A 191 -12.58 9.58 -7.44
N VAL A 192 -13.24 9.48 -6.29
CA VAL A 192 -12.77 10.04 -5.01
C VAL A 192 -12.81 8.95 -3.96
N ALA A 193 -11.69 8.75 -3.26
CA ALA A 193 -11.66 7.99 -2.02
C ALA A 193 -11.92 8.95 -0.85
N MET A 194 -12.86 8.63 0.03
CA MET A 194 -13.17 9.44 1.21
C MET A 194 -13.01 8.61 2.48
N GLY A 195 -12.28 9.14 3.45
CA GLY A 195 -12.14 8.59 4.80
C GLY A 195 -12.68 9.57 5.84
N LEU A 196 -13.40 9.05 6.83
CA LEU A 196 -13.95 9.83 7.94
C LEU A 196 -13.35 9.32 9.25
N VAL A 197 -12.62 10.19 9.93
CA VAL A 197 -12.16 9.93 11.30
C VAL A 197 -13.11 10.67 12.23
N SER A 198 -13.85 9.93 13.04
CA SER A 198 -14.72 10.48 14.08
C SER A 198 -14.09 10.28 15.46
N ARG A 199 -14.14 11.30 16.31
CA ARG A 199 -13.70 11.15 17.71
C ARG A 199 -14.71 10.30 18.48
N ALA A 200 -14.29 9.15 18.99
CA ALA A 200 -15.08 8.42 19.97
C ALA A 200 -15.21 9.27 21.25
N PRO A 201 -16.39 9.39 21.87
CA PRO A 201 -16.50 10.07 23.16
C PRO A 201 -15.65 9.33 24.19
N SER A 202 -14.70 10.03 24.79
CA SER A 202 -13.95 9.53 25.95
C SER A 202 -14.97 9.07 27.01
N SER A 203 -14.91 7.80 27.40
CA SER A 203 -15.71 7.31 28.52
C SER A 203 -15.40 8.19 29.75
N PRO A 204 -16.42 8.63 30.52
CA PRO A 204 -16.17 9.41 31.71
C PRO A 204 -15.36 8.55 32.69
N THR A 205 -14.14 8.99 32.98
CA THR A 205 -13.28 8.40 34.00
C THR A 205 -14.06 8.37 35.32
N SER A 206 -14.38 7.17 35.81
CA SER A 206 -15.02 7.00 37.11
C SER A 206 -14.17 7.70 38.18
N PRO A 207 -14.72 8.55 39.06
CA PRO A 207 -13.94 9.14 40.13
C PRO A 207 -13.43 8.02 41.05
N ALA A 208 -12.15 8.11 41.40
CA ALA A 208 -11.48 7.18 42.29
C ALA A 208 -12.26 7.02 43.61
N ARG A 209 -12.54 5.78 44.01
CA ARG A 209 -13.01 5.49 45.36
C ARG A 209 -11.88 5.85 46.33
N ASN A 210 -12.10 6.88 47.14
CA ASN A 210 -11.28 7.14 48.32
C ASN A 210 -11.35 5.93 49.26
N PRO A 211 -10.22 5.45 49.81
CA PRO A 211 -10.24 4.43 50.85
C PRO A 211 -10.84 5.04 52.13
N CYS A 212 -11.90 4.41 52.65
CA CYS A 212 -12.46 4.76 53.95
C CYS A 212 -11.40 4.58 55.04
N SER A 213 -11.29 5.60 55.91
CA SER A 213 -10.51 5.59 57.15
C SER A 213 -11.16 4.72 58.22
#